data_AF-A0A4R6L3A9-F1
#
_entry.id   AF-A0A4R6L3A9-F1
#
_cell.length_a   1.000
_cell.length_b   1.000
_cell.length_c   1.000
_cell.angle_alpha   90.00
_cell.angle_beta   90.00
_cell.angle_gamma   90.00
#
_symmetry.space_group_name_H-M   'P 1'
#
loop_
_entity.id
_entity.type
_entity.pdbx_description
1 polymer ?
#
loop_
_entity_poly.entity_id
_entity_poly.type
_entity_poly.pdbx_seq_one_letter_code
_entity_poly.pdbx_strand_id
1 'polypeptide(L)'
;MDAYRRIRETDDLDAVAANSGFPREVVEVAKDNLFIRQHDVAVEPGVVRRGYFTPETAYSELWDRAASGTALTGEERVQFWSLLAHEYVEAKLMQAGLPYKSAEPDAWNEYGVSKVEPEYPSAHNVAPKSMQSTMKDLLEHWMKLEIPRSGLRVAEDLSNLDDVVRVAKEGLGLL
;
A
#
# COMPACT_ATOMS: atom_id res chain seq x y z
N MET A 1 16.07 -9.46 5.92
CA MET A 1 16.40 -9.12 4.50
C MET A 1 16.17 -10.28 3.55
N ASP A 2 16.40 -11.53 3.96
CA ASP A 2 16.30 -12.69 3.06
C ASP A 2 14.87 -12.99 2.57
N ALA A 3 13.84 -12.74 3.39
CA ALA A 3 12.46 -13.04 3.03
C ALA A 3 11.95 -12.23 1.82
N TYR A 4 12.16 -10.91 1.80
CA TYR A 4 11.75 -10.05 0.68
C TYR A 4 12.50 -10.40 -0.61
N ARG A 5 13.80 -10.75 -0.51
CA ARG A 5 14.58 -11.23 -1.65
C ARG A 5 14.00 -12.53 -2.20
N ARG A 6 13.71 -13.51 -1.32
CA ARG A 6 13.11 -14.78 -1.71
C ARG A 6 11.75 -14.57 -2.39
N ILE A 7 10.86 -13.76 -1.82
CA ILE A 7 9.53 -13.49 -2.40
C ILE A 7 9.66 -12.87 -3.80
N ARG A 8 10.58 -11.90 -3.97
CA ARG A 8 10.87 -11.31 -5.28
C ARG A 8 11.30 -12.33 -6.33
N GLU A 9 12.11 -13.30 -5.94
CA GLU A 9 12.68 -14.31 -6.83
C GLU A 9 11.74 -15.50 -7.07
N THR A 10 10.66 -15.63 -6.31
CA THR A 10 9.70 -16.73 -6.41
C THR A 10 8.56 -16.37 -7.38
N ASP A 11 8.11 -17.31 -8.21
CA ASP A 11 6.88 -17.17 -8.99
C ASP A 11 5.70 -17.80 -8.21
N ASP A 12 5.02 -16.98 -7.41
CA ASP A 12 3.96 -17.40 -6.47
C ASP A 12 2.62 -16.68 -6.69
N LEU A 13 2.50 -15.87 -7.75
CA LEU A 13 1.33 -15.01 -7.96
C LEU A 13 0.03 -15.80 -8.08
N ASP A 14 0.04 -16.89 -8.84
CA ASP A 14 -1.13 -17.75 -9.03
C ASP A 14 -1.52 -18.44 -7.72
N ALA A 15 -0.54 -18.90 -6.95
CA ALA A 15 -0.76 -19.55 -5.66
C ALA A 15 -1.33 -18.56 -4.64
N VAL A 16 -0.74 -17.37 -4.53
CA VAL A 16 -1.22 -16.32 -3.62
C VAL A 16 -2.65 -15.91 -3.99
N ALA A 17 -2.95 -15.68 -5.27
CA ALA A 17 -4.29 -15.31 -5.72
C ALA A 17 -5.31 -16.42 -5.42
N ALA A 18 -5.01 -17.68 -5.78
CA ALA A 18 -5.90 -18.81 -5.57
C ALA A 18 -6.17 -19.08 -4.07
N ASN A 19 -5.12 -19.04 -3.24
CA ASN A 19 -5.23 -19.37 -1.82
C ASN A 19 -5.85 -18.24 -0.99
N SER A 20 -5.58 -16.99 -1.34
CA SER A 20 -6.17 -15.83 -0.65
C SER A 20 -7.62 -15.57 -1.10
N GLY A 21 -7.93 -15.86 -2.36
CA GLY A 21 -9.21 -15.56 -3.00
C GLY A 21 -9.29 -14.14 -3.56
N PHE A 22 -8.19 -13.38 -3.57
CA PHE A 22 -8.14 -12.03 -4.12
C PHE A 22 -7.80 -12.00 -5.62
N PRO A 23 -8.22 -10.95 -6.35
CA PRO A 23 -7.96 -10.85 -7.78
C PRO A 23 -6.46 -10.88 -8.08
N ARG A 24 -6.05 -11.73 -9.03
CA ARG A 24 -4.64 -11.93 -9.39
C ARG A 24 -3.95 -10.64 -9.78
N GLU A 25 -4.61 -9.77 -10.55
CA GLU A 25 -4.04 -8.47 -10.95
C GLU A 25 -3.70 -7.61 -9.73
N VAL A 26 -4.55 -7.62 -8.70
CA VAL A 26 -4.30 -6.84 -7.48
C VAL A 26 -3.10 -7.41 -6.73
N VAL A 27 -3.01 -8.74 -6.62
CA VAL A 27 -1.86 -9.44 -6.02
C VAL A 27 -0.58 -9.11 -6.77
N GLU A 28 -0.61 -9.09 -8.10
CA GLU A 28 0.54 -8.78 -8.94
C GLU A 28 1.05 -7.35 -8.73
N VAL A 29 0.15 -6.35 -8.77
CA VAL A 29 0.53 -4.95 -8.52
C VAL A 29 1.08 -4.79 -7.09
N ALA A 30 0.45 -5.44 -6.11
CA ALA A 30 0.92 -5.39 -4.72
C ALA A 30 2.30 -6.02 -4.56
N LYS A 31 2.54 -7.19 -5.17
CA LYS A 31 3.85 -7.85 -5.14
C LYS A 31 4.91 -6.96 -5.77
N ASP A 32 4.58 -6.40 -6.93
CA ASP A 32 5.48 -5.58 -7.71
C ASP A 32 5.87 -4.31 -6.95
N ASN A 33 4.91 -3.65 -6.30
CA ASN A 33 5.18 -2.49 -5.44
C ASN A 33 6.03 -2.84 -4.23
N LEU A 34 5.63 -3.86 -3.47
CA LEU A 34 6.20 -4.12 -2.16
C LEU A 34 7.58 -4.79 -2.23
N PHE A 35 7.75 -5.74 -3.15
CA PHE A 35 8.94 -6.61 -3.18
C PHE A 35 9.84 -6.37 -4.40
N ILE A 36 9.29 -6.11 -5.58
CA ILE A 36 10.04 -6.19 -6.85
C ILE A 36 10.64 -4.85 -7.27
N ARG A 37 9.85 -3.77 -7.29
CA ARG A 37 10.33 -2.46 -7.73
C ARG A 37 11.22 -1.81 -6.68
N GLN A 38 12.20 -1.06 -7.17
CA GLN A 38 12.90 -0.06 -6.37
C GLN A 38 12.20 1.27 -6.53
N HIS A 39 12.16 2.04 -5.44
CA HIS A 39 11.49 3.31 -5.36
C HIS A 39 12.44 4.38 -4.87
N ASP A 40 12.16 5.62 -5.23
CA ASP A 40 12.80 6.78 -4.63
C ASP A 40 12.11 7.06 -3.29
N VAL A 41 12.80 6.75 -2.19
CA VAL A 41 12.28 6.82 -0.82
C VAL A 41 12.91 8.01 -0.11
N ALA A 42 12.08 8.95 0.34
CA ALA A 42 12.51 9.96 1.30
C ALA A 42 12.78 9.27 2.64
N VAL A 43 14.05 9.30 3.09
CA VAL A 43 14.50 8.63 4.34
C VAL A 43 14.66 9.61 5.50
N GLU A 44 14.80 10.89 5.21
CA GLU A 44 14.84 12.03 6.12
C GLU A 44 14.55 13.32 5.32
N PRO A 45 14.30 14.48 5.98
CA PRO A 45 14.11 15.77 5.32
C PRO A 45 15.13 16.07 4.23
N GLY A 46 14.67 16.29 3.01
CA GLY A 46 15.49 16.65 1.84
C GLY A 46 16.35 15.51 1.27
N VAL A 47 16.30 14.29 1.82
CA VAL A 47 17.16 13.18 1.39
C VAL A 47 16.32 12.04 0.84
N VAL A 48 16.49 11.83 -0.47
CA VAL A 48 15.85 10.74 -1.21
C VAL A 48 16.90 9.69 -1.58
N ARG A 49 16.57 8.42 -1.37
CA ARG A 49 17.41 7.28 -1.75
C ARG A 49 16.61 6.31 -2.59
N ARG A 50 17.20 5.87 -3.70
CA ARG A 50 16.63 4.81 -4.52
C ARG A 50 16.95 3.45 -3.91
N GLY A 51 15.94 2.62 -3.70
CA GLY A 51 16.14 1.27 -3.18
C GLY A 51 14.84 0.49 -2.99
N TYR A 52 14.96 -0.69 -2.43
CA TYR A 52 13.80 -1.46 -1.97
C TYR A 52 13.29 -0.90 -0.65
N PHE A 53 12.01 -1.15 -0.35
CA PHE A 53 11.49 -0.88 0.99
C PHE A 53 12.25 -1.68 2.06
N THR A 54 12.32 -1.10 3.25
CA THR A 54 12.85 -1.80 4.43
C THR A 54 11.96 -3.00 4.73
N PRO A 55 12.52 -4.22 4.79
CA PRO A 55 11.71 -5.41 5.03
C PRO A 55 11.01 -5.37 6.38
N GLU A 56 9.70 -5.57 6.37
CA GLU A 56 8.88 -5.78 7.58
C GLU A 56 8.47 -7.26 7.67
N THR A 57 8.78 -7.92 8.79
CA THR A 57 8.65 -9.38 8.93
C THR A 57 7.21 -9.83 8.76
N ALA A 58 6.26 -9.09 9.34
CA ALA A 58 4.84 -9.42 9.28
C ALA A 58 4.32 -9.47 7.83
N TYR A 59 4.85 -8.64 6.93
CA TYR A 59 4.39 -8.60 5.54
C TYR A 59 4.87 -9.83 4.77
N SER A 60 6.14 -10.22 4.98
CA SER A 60 6.66 -11.44 4.38
C SER A 60 5.99 -12.70 4.93
N GLU A 61 5.69 -12.75 6.23
CA GLU A 61 5.00 -13.90 6.84
C GLU A 61 3.58 -14.06 6.32
N LEU A 62 2.82 -12.96 6.19
CA LEU A 62 1.49 -12.99 5.56
C LEU A 62 1.56 -13.47 4.11
N TRP A 63 2.54 -12.96 3.34
CA TRP A 63 2.74 -13.35 1.96
C TRP A 63 3.09 -14.84 1.82
N ASP A 64 4.06 -15.33 2.59
CA ASP A 64 4.49 -16.74 2.56
C ASP A 64 3.33 -17.68 2.94
N ARG A 65 2.46 -17.26 3.88
CA ARG A 65 1.28 -18.04 4.26
C ARG A 65 0.24 -18.10 3.16
N ALA A 66 -0.04 -16.97 2.52
CA ALA A 66 -0.91 -16.94 1.34
C ALA A 66 -0.33 -17.80 0.21
N ALA A 67 0.97 -17.70 -0.07
CA ALA A 67 1.64 -18.48 -1.12
C ALA A 67 1.61 -19.99 -0.83
N SER A 68 1.84 -20.41 0.42
CA SER A 68 1.88 -21.83 0.80
C SER A 68 0.51 -22.51 0.90
N GLY A 69 -0.58 -21.75 0.82
CA GLY A 69 -1.93 -22.27 1.06
C GLY A 69 -2.24 -22.54 2.53
N THR A 70 -1.39 -22.02 3.43
CA THR A 70 -1.67 -22.07 4.87
C THR A 70 -2.89 -21.22 5.15
N ALA A 71 -3.91 -21.78 5.81
CA ALA A 71 -5.13 -21.05 6.12
C ALA A 71 -4.80 -19.77 6.91
N LEU A 72 -5.16 -18.62 6.33
CA LEU A 72 -5.12 -17.34 7.02
C LEU A 72 -6.25 -17.30 8.05
N THR A 73 -5.94 -16.87 9.27
CA THR A 73 -6.94 -16.58 10.30
C THR A 73 -7.85 -15.44 9.85
N GLY A 74 -8.96 -15.23 10.56
CA GLY A 74 -9.86 -14.10 10.26
C GLY A 74 -9.12 -12.76 10.28
N GLU A 75 -8.26 -12.54 11.27
CA GLU A 75 -7.43 -11.34 11.36
C GLU A 75 -6.43 -11.23 10.22
N GLU A 76 -5.71 -12.30 9.91
CA GLU A 76 -4.71 -12.30 8.83
C GLU A 76 -5.33 -12.08 7.45
N ARG A 77 -6.56 -12.57 7.23
CA ARG A 77 -7.31 -12.25 6.01
C ARG A 77 -7.58 -10.75 5.89
N VAL A 78 -7.93 -10.08 6.98
CA VAL A 78 -8.13 -8.61 6.99
C VAL A 78 -6.80 -7.88 6.81
N GLN A 79 -5.74 -8.34 7.48
CA GLN A 79 -4.40 -7.76 7.32
C GLN A 79 -3.93 -7.88 5.86
N PHE A 80 -4.11 -9.05 5.25
CA PHE A 80 -3.73 -9.28 3.85
C PHE A 80 -4.60 -8.48 2.88
N TRP A 81 -5.93 -8.44 3.09
CA TRP A 81 -6.85 -7.59 2.34
C TRP A 81 -6.43 -6.11 2.35
N SER A 82 -6.19 -5.57 3.55
CA SER A 82 -5.81 -4.17 3.70
C SER A 82 -4.40 -3.88 3.18
N LEU A 83 -3.47 -4.83 3.27
CA LEU A 83 -2.15 -4.75 2.63
C LEU A 83 -2.27 -4.68 1.11
N LEU A 84 -3.02 -5.59 0.48
CA LEU A 84 -3.21 -5.59 -0.97
C LEU A 84 -3.86 -4.28 -1.46
N ALA A 85 -4.88 -3.79 -0.75
CA ALA A 85 -5.51 -2.50 -1.05
C ALA A 85 -4.51 -1.33 -0.95
N HIS A 86 -3.68 -1.32 0.09
CA HIS A 86 -2.64 -0.31 0.29
C HIS A 86 -1.65 -0.29 -0.86
N GLU A 87 -0.99 -1.43 -1.11
CA GLU A 87 0.09 -1.54 -2.10
C GLU A 87 -0.41 -1.25 -3.52
N TYR A 88 -1.64 -1.67 -3.85
CA TYR A 88 -2.23 -1.39 -5.16
C TYR A 88 -2.43 0.11 -5.39
N VAL A 89 -3.10 0.79 -4.46
CA VAL A 89 -3.41 2.22 -4.61
C VAL A 89 -2.12 3.04 -4.54
N GLU A 90 -1.20 2.71 -3.63
CA GLU A 90 0.11 3.36 -3.53
C GLU A 90 0.86 3.27 -4.88
N ALA A 91 0.95 2.07 -5.46
CA ALA A 91 1.61 1.87 -6.75
C ALA A 91 1.01 2.75 -7.86
N LYS A 92 -0.32 2.80 -7.97
CA LYS A 92 -1.02 3.56 -9.02
C LYS A 92 -0.90 5.08 -8.83
N LEU A 93 -0.80 5.54 -7.59
CA LEU A 93 -0.53 6.95 -7.28
C LEU A 93 0.92 7.34 -7.59
N MET A 94 1.87 6.45 -7.28
CA MET A 94 3.27 6.65 -7.66
C MET A 94 3.46 6.69 -9.17
N GLN A 95 2.77 5.81 -9.91
CA GLN A 95 2.75 5.83 -11.38
C GLN A 95 2.17 7.13 -11.95
N ALA A 96 1.29 7.81 -11.20
CA ALA A 96 0.73 9.10 -11.57
C ALA A 96 1.63 10.30 -11.17
N GLY A 97 2.84 10.05 -10.65
CA GLY A 97 3.83 11.09 -10.34
C GLY A 97 3.85 11.53 -8.88
N LEU A 98 3.03 10.96 -8.01
CA LEU A 98 3.07 11.26 -6.59
C LEU A 98 4.32 10.59 -5.95
N PRO A 99 5.12 11.27 -5.13
CA PRO A 99 6.24 10.60 -4.46
C PRO A 99 5.73 9.57 -3.46
N TYR A 100 6.53 8.53 -3.17
CA TYR A 100 6.21 7.55 -2.11
C TYR A 100 5.92 8.23 -0.77
N LYS A 101 6.84 9.11 -0.35
CA LYS A 101 6.73 10.04 0.79
C LYS A 101 7.27 11.40 0.36
N SER A 102 6.74 12.48 0.93
CA SER A 102 7.27 13.82 0.67
C SER A 102 8.68 13.96 1.25
N ALA A 103 9.58 14.57 0.48
CA ALA A 103 10.93 14.92 0.94
C ALA A 103 10.98 16.31 1.58
N GLU A 104 9.90 17.09 1.51
CA GLU A 104 9.83 18.43 2.11
C GLU A 104 10.07 18.35 3.63
N PRO A 105 10.97 19.16 4.21
CA PRO A 105 11.27 19.08 5.64
C PRO A 105 10.06 19.20 6.55
N ASP A 106 9.12 20.07 6.19
CA ASP A 106 7.90 20.31 6.96
C ASP A 106 6.90 19.14 6.89
N ALA A 107 7.08 18.20 5.97
CA ALA A 107 6.33 16.96 5.91
C ALA A 107 6.72 15.96 7.01
N TRP A 108 7.71 16.26 7.85
CA TRP A 108 8.21 15.39 8.91
C TRP A 108 7.96 16.01 10.29
N ASN A 109 7.59 15.19 11.27
CA ASN A 109 7.51 15.64 12.66
C ASN A 109 8.88 15.61 13.35
N GLU A 110 8.94 16.07 14.60
CA GLU A 110 10.18 16.13 15.39
C GLU A 110 10.87 14.76 15.61
N TYR A 111 10.13 13.66 15.38
CA TYR A 111 10.64 12.29 15.48
C TYR A 111 11.07 11.70 14.14
N GLY A 112 11.07 12.49 13.06
CA GLY A 112 11.39 11.98 11.72
C GLY A 112 10.31 11.05 11.16
N VAL A 113 9.05 11.26 11.52
CA VAL A 113 7.90 10.55 10.95
C VAL A 113 7.15 11.45 9.98
N SER A 114 6.88 10.93 8.78
CA SER A 114 6.05 11.60 7.77
C SER A 114 4.66 11.92 8.32
N LYS A 115 4.25 13.19 8.17
CA LYS A 115 2.92 13.67 8.55
C LYS A 115 1.90 13.30 7.47
N VAL A 116 0.69 12.97 7.90
CA VAL A 116 -0.47 12.78 7.01
C VAL A 116 -1.22 14.11 6.96
N GLU A 117 -0.85 14.97 6.02
CA GLU A 117 -1.35 16.35 5.88
C GLU A 117 -1.57 16.68 4.39
N PRO A 118 -2.58 17.50 4.04
CA PRO A 118 -2.93 17.82 2.66
C PRO A 118 -1.87 18.64 1.93
N GLU A 119 -1.03 19.40 2.64
CA GLU A 119 0.03 20.24 2.06
C GLU A 119 1.19 19.41 1.48
N TYR A 120 1.37 18.17 1.96
CA TYR A 120 2.44 17.28 1.55
C TYR A 120 1.89 15.90 1.16
N PRO A 121 1.05 15.82 0.11
CA PRO A 121 0.45 14.57 -0.28
C PRO A 121 1.53 13.62 -0.79
N SER A 122 1.39 12.35 -0.43
CA SER A 122 2.27 11.29 -0.89
C SER A 122 1.47 10.02 -1.12
N ALA A 123 1.97 9.14 -1.98
CA ALA A 123 1.27 7.90 -2.31
C ALA A 123 1.01 7.06 -1.06
N HIS A 124 1.99 6.99 -0.16
CA HIS A 124 1.87 6.23 1.09
C HIS A 124 0.82 6.81 2.04
N ASN A 125 0.77 8.13 2.19
CA ASN A 125 -0.20 8.79 3.07
C ASN A 125 -1.62 8.68 2.54
N VAL A 126 -1.79 8.69 1.21
CA VAL A 126 -3.10 8.66 0.55
C VAL A 126 -3.63 7.24 0.40
N ALA A 127 -2.76 6.23 0.26
CA ALA A 127 -3.18 4.84 0.15
C ALA A 127 -4.09 4.39 1.32
N PRO A 128 -4.98 3.39 1.10
CA PRO A 128 -5.77 2.77 2.16
C PRO A 128 -4.91 2.35 3.34
N LYS A 129 -5.43 2.42 4.57
CA LYS A 129 -4.67 1.95 5.74
C LYS A 129 -4.31 0.46 5.60
N SER A 130 -3.03 0.12 5.71
CA SER A 130 -2.52 -1.26 5.65
C SER A 130 -2.58 -1.98 7.00
N MET A 131 -2.47 -3.31 7.03
CA MET A 131 -2.31 -4.14 8.23
C MET A 131 -3.39 -3.96 9.30
N GLN A 132 -4.64 -3.80 8.88
CA GLN A 132 -5.75 -3.68 9.82
C GLN A 132 -6.14 -5.05 10.38
N SER A 133 -6.37 -5.11 11.69
CA SER A 133 -6.78 -6.36 12.37
C SER A 133 -8.29 -6.61 12.36
N THR A 134 -9.09 -5.62 11.95
CA THR A 134 -10.55 -5.70 11.85
C THR A 134 -11.07 -5.00 10.60
N MET A 135 -12.20 -5.48 10.07
CA MET A 135 -12.87 -4.86 8.92
C MET A 135 -13.36 -3.46 9.32
N LYS A 136 -12.78 -2.44 8.69
CA LYS A 136 -13.13 -1.04 8.93
C LYS A 136 -12.89 -0.19 7.69
N ASP A 137 -13.22 1.08 7.82
CA ASP A 137 -13.01 2.06 6.76
C ASP A 137 -11.52 2.33 6.55
N LEU A 138 -10.94 1.73 5.51
CA LEU A 138 -9.52 1.95 5.18
C LEU A 138 -9.22 3.36 4.68
N LEU A 139 -10.25 4.15 4.34
CA LEU A 139 -10.13 5.50 3.79
C LEU A 139 -10.51 6.58 4.82
N GLU A 140 -10.70 6.22 6.09
CA GLU A 140 -11.14 7.19 7.12
C GLU A 140 -10.19 8.39 7.28
N HIS A 141 -8.89 8.19 7.02
CA HIS A 141 -7.88 9.26 7.11
C HIS A 141 -7.99 10.28 5.97
N TRP A 142 -8.73 10.00 4.90
CA TRP A 142 -8.92 10.96 3.81
C TRP A 142 -9.64 12.22 4.25
N MET A 143 -10.40 12.17 5.34
CA MET A 143 -10.98 13.38 5.95
C MET A 143 -9.90 14.36 6.40
N LYS A 144 -8.76 13.85 6.88
CA LYS A 144 -7.60 14.68 7.27
C LYS A 144 -6.84 15.22 6.07
N LEU A 145 -6.84 14.47 4.96
CA LEU A 145 -6.21 14.86 3.70
C LEU A 145 -7.12 15.71 2.80
N GLU A 146 -8.33 16.03 3.26
CA GLU A 146 -9.33 16.80 2.52
C GLU A 146 -9.70 16.19 1.15
N ILE A 147 -9.52 14.87 0.97
CA ILE A 147 -9.87 14.17 -0.27
C ILE A 147 -11.36 13.82 -0.26
N PRO A 148 -12.18 14.36 -1.18
CA PRO A 148 -13.62 14.14 -1.19
C PRO A 148 -13.97 12.73 -1.67
N ARG A 149 -14.25 11.82 -0.73
CA ARG A 149 -14.55 10.42 -1.05
C ARG A 149 -16.02 10.09 -1.27
N SER A 150 -16.95 11.00 -0.95
CA SER A 150 -18.40 10.83 -1.16
C SER A 150 -18.98 9.47 -0.69
N GLY A 151 -18.50 8.95 0.45
CA GLY A 151 -18.93 7.66 1.02
C GLY A 151 -18.25 6.42 0.44
N LEU A 152 -17.30 6.57 -0.49
CA LEU A 152 -16.49 5.49 -1.03
C LEU A 152 -15.75 4.73 0.08
N ARG A 153 -15.74 3.40 -0.04
CA ARG A 153 -15.04 2.44 0.81
C ARG A 153 -14.33 1.42 -0.06
N VAL A 154 -13.24 0.84 0.42
CA VAL A 154 -12.61 -0.32 -0.23
C VAL A 154 -13.55 -1.52 -0.11
N ALA A 155 -13.85 -2.16 -1.23
CA ALA A 155 -14.66 -3.38 -1.26
C ALA A 155 -13.90 -4.57 -0.66
N GLU A 156 -14.62 -5.50 -0.02
CA GLU A 156 -14.01 -6.68 0.62
C GLU A 156 -13.31 -7.59 -0.40
N ASP A 157 -13.79 -7.61 -1.64
CA ASP A 157 -13.23 -8.38 -2.76
C ASP A 157 -12.20 -7.60 -3.59
N LEU A 158 -11.88 -6.36 -3.20
CA LEU A 158 -10.95 -5.45 -3.88
C LEU A 158 -11.37 -5.05 -5.31
N SER A 159 -12.63 -5.30 -5.70
CA SER A 159 -13.12 -5.05 -7.06
C SER A 159 -13.16 -3.56 -7.46
N ASN A 160 -13.14 -2.65 -6.49
CA ASN A 160 -13.30 -1.21 -6.73
C ASN A 160 -12.02 -0.38 -6.52
N LEU A 161 -10.84 -1.01 -6.49
CA LEU A 161 -9.59 -0.27 -6.24
C LEU A 161 -9.28 0.78 -7.31
N ASP A 162 -9.68 0.57 -8.57
CA ASP A 162 -9.54 1.60 -9.61
C ASP A 162 -10.40 2.83 -9.34
N ASP A 163 -11.60 2.66 -8.76
CA ASP A 163 -12.42 3.80 -8.30
C ASP A 163 -11.76 4.52 -7.13
N VAL A 164 -11.13 3.78 -6.20
CA VAL A 164 -10.35 4.38 -5.11
C VAL A 164 -9.20 5.21 -5.67
N VAL A 165 -8.45 4.67 -6.64
CA VAL A 165 -7.37 5.40 -7.31
C VAL A 165 -7.90 6.63 -8.03
N ARG A 166 -9.00 6.51 -8.78
CA ARG A 166 -9.60 7.63 -9.51
C ARG A 166 -10.00 8.76 -8.58
N VAL A 167 -10.75 8.47 -7.52
CA VAL A 167 -11.21 9.48 -6.56
C VAL A 167 -10.04 10.11 -5.79
N ALA A 168 -9.00 9.33 -5.46
CA ALA A 168 -7.78 9.88 -4.88
C ALA A 168 -7.12 10.90 -5.82
N LYS A 169 -6.98 10.56 -7.11
CA LYS A 169 -6.37 11.46 -8.11
C LYS A 169 -7.22 12.71 -8.34
N GLU A 170 -8.54 12.59 -8.42
CA GLU A 170 -9.46 13.73 -8.53
C GLU A 170 -9.30 14.68 -7.34
N GLY A 171 -9.29 14.15 -6.12
CA GLY A 171 -9.14 14.96 -4.90
C GLY A 171 -7.77 15.61 -4.74
N LEU A 172 -6.72 15.05 -5.37
CA LEU A 172 -5.37 15.61 -5.38
C LEU A 172 -5.10 16.52 -6.59
N GLY A 173 -6.05 16.67 -7.52
CA GLY A 173 -5.86 17.43 -8.76
C GLY A 173 -4.82 16.83 -9.71
N LEU A 174 -4.71 15.49 -9.75
CA LEU A 174 -3.77 14.74 -10.60
C LEU A 174 -4.39 14.30 -11.95
N LEU A 175 -5.62 14.72 -12.26
CA LEU A 175 -6.35 14.44 -13.51
C LEU A 175 -6.69 15.73 -14.25
#